data_AF-A0A6I9P086-F1
#
_entry.id   AF-A0A6I9P086-F1
#
_cell.length_a   1.000
_cell.length_b   1.000
_cell.length_c   1.000
_cell.angle_alpha   90.00
_cell.angle_beta   90.00
_cell.angle_gamma   90.00
#
_symmetry.space_group_name_H-M   'P 1'
#
loop_
_entity.id
_entity.type
_entity.pdbx_description
1 polymer ?
#
loop_
_entity_poly.entity_id
_entity_poly.type
_entity_poly.pdbx_seq_one_letter_code
_entity_poly.pdbx_strand_id
1 'polypeptide(L)'
;MMKKNSEQFQDNDRYEGYCVDLAAEIAKHCGIRYQLRIVGDGKYGARDAETKIWNGMVGELVYGKADIAIAPLTITLVREEVIDFSKPFMSLGISIMIKKPQKSKPGVFSFLDPLAYEIWMCIVFAYIGVSVVLFLV
;
A
#
# COMPACT_ATOMS: atom_id res chain seq x y z
N MET A 1 15.03 -4.46 2.58
CA MET A 1 15.32 -4.98 1.21
C MET A 1 16.82 -5.05 1.02
N MET A 2 17.33 -5.85 0.07
CA MET A 2 18.75 -5.78 -0.27
C MET A 2 19.04 -4.50 -1.07
N LYS A 3 20.18 -3.87 -0.80
CA LYS A 3 20.69 -2.74 -1.58
C LYS A 3 20.99 -3.20 -3.01
N LYS A 4 20.88 -2.30 -3.99
CA LYS A 4 21.18 -2.60 -5.40
C LYS A 4 22.65 -3.03 -5.60
N ASN A 5 23.57 -2.47 -4.83
CA ASN A 5 25.00 -2.78 -4.83
C ASN A 5 25.40 -3.62 -3.61
N SER A 6 24.52 -4.54 -3.17
CA SER A 6 24.73 -5.37 -1.98
C SER A 6 26.03 -6.18 -2.01
N GLU A 7 26.54 -6.54 -3.19
CA GLU A 7 27.81 -7.26 -3.37
C GLU A 7 29.04 -6.47 -2.84
N GLN A 8 28.92 -5.15 -2.72
CA GLN A 8 29.98 -4.28 -2.20
C GLN A 8 30.00 -4.19 -0.67
N PHE A 9 28.99 -4.77 0.00
CA PHE A 9 28.82 -4.69 1.45
C PHE A 9 28.89 -6.08 2.10
N GLN A 10 29.24 -6.12 3.39
CA GLN A 10 29.25 -7.34 4.18
C GLN A 10 28.15 -7.29 5.25
N ASP A 11 27.74 -8.48 5.72
CA ASP A 11 26.78 -8.63 6.83
C ASP A 11 25.48 -7.84 6.68
N ASN A 12 25.18 -6.98 7.67
CA ASN A 12 23.94 -6.22 7.79
C ASN A 12 23.90 -5.02 6.82
N ASP A 13 25.06 -4.50 6.41
CA ASP A 13 25.17 -3.31 5.55
C ASP A 13 24.65 -3.56 4.13
N ARG A 14 24.43 -4.83 3.78
CA ARG A 14 23.81 -5.26 2.52
C ARG A 14 22.32 -4.92 2.43
N TYR A 15 21.69 -4.60 3.55
CA TYR A 15 20.25 -4.34 3.62
C TYR A 15 19.96 -2.87 3.88
N GLU A 16 18.80 -2.41 3.39
CA GLU A 16 18.27 -1.06 3.64
C GLU A 16 16.74 -1.08 3.78
N GLY A 17 16.20 0.01 4.33
CA GLY A 17 14.77 0.27 4.46
C GLY A 17 14.26 0.25 5.91
N TYR A 18 12.98 0.54 6.09
CA TYR A 18 12.37 0.83 7.38
C TYR A 18 12.71 -0.15 8.52
N CYS A 19 12.60 -1.47 8.26
CA CYS A 19 12.87 -2.49 9.29
C CYS A 19 14.36 -2.60 9.65
N VAL A 20 15.27 -2.18 8.76
CA VAL A 20 16.72 -2.17 9.02
C VAL A 20 17.03 -1.06 10.03
N ASP A 21 16.50 0.13 9.79
CA ASP A 21 16.68 1.28 10.69
C ASP A 21 16.04 1.00 12.05
N LEU A 22 14.84 0.40 12.05
CA LEU A 22 14.16 -0.02 13.28
C LEU A 22 14.97 -1.06 14.07
N ALA A 23 15.56 -2.05 13.39
CA ALA A 23 16.40 -3.04 14.05
C ALA A 23 17.64 -2.41 14.69
N ALA A 24 18.26 -1.43 14.03
CA ALA A 24 19.41 -0.70 14.58
C ALA A 24 19.04 0.07 15.85
N GLU A 25 17.90 0.78 15.86
CA GLU A 25 17.45 1.51 17.06
C GLU A 25 17.04 0.56 18.20
N ILE A 26 16.36 -0.55 17.91
CA ILE A 26 16.06 -1.58 18.94
C ILE A 26 17.37 -2.14 19.53
N ALA A 27 18.33 -2.49 18.68
CA ALA A 27 19.61 -3.04 19.12
C ALA A 27 20.39 -2.06 19.99
N LYS A 28 20.38 -0.78 19.64
CA LYS A 28 21.01 0.31 20.40
C LYS A 28 20.35 0.51 21.77
N HIS A 29 19.02 0.48 21.84
CA HIS A 29 18.29 0.64 23.11
C HIS A 29 18.41 -0.58 24.02
N CYS A 30 18.46 -1.79 23.45
CA CYS A 30 18.57 -3.03 24.21
C CYS A 30 20.03 -3.46 24.48
N GLY A 31 21.02 -2.85 23.81
CA GLY A 31 22.43 -3.22 23.95
C GLY A 31 22.77 -4.61 23.37
N ILE A 32 22.07 -5.03 22.31
CA ILE A 32 22.24 -6.37 21.72
C ILE A 32 23.00 -6.32 20.38
N ARG A 33 23.72 -7.40 20.07
CA ARG A 33 24.26 -7.65 18.73
C ARG A 33 23.24 -8.45 17.92
N TYR A 34 23.14 -8.17 16.63
CA TYR A 34 22.17 -8.82 15.76
C TYR A 34 22.75 -9.07 14.37
N GLN A 35 22.19 -10.07 13.68
CA GLN A 35 22.48 -10.36 12.29
C GLN A 35 21.17 -10.41 11.51
N LEU A 36 21.09 -9.65 10.43
CA LEU A 36 19.94 -9.64 9.54
C LEU A 36 19.98 -10.88 8.63
N ARG A 37 18.93 -11.70 8.73
CA ARG A 37 18.75 -12.90 7.93
C ARG A 37 17.42 -12.85 7.19
N ILE A 38 17.42 -13.33 5.96
CA ILE A 38 16.21 -13.48 5.15
C ILE A 38 15.64 -14.88 5.40
N VAL A 39 14.32 -14.94 5.58
CA VAL A 39 13.58 -16.20 5.74
C VAL A 39 13.76 -17.08 4.50
N GLY A 40 13.99 -18.38 4.72
CA GLY A 40 14.39 -19.28 3.63
C GLY A 40 13.36 -19.46 2.52
N ASP A 41 12.07 -19.44 2.85
CA ASP A 41 10.96 -19.69 1.90
C ASP A 41 10.26 -18.41 1.42
N GLY A 42 10.69 -17.23 1.88
CA GLY A 42 10.09 -15.94 1.53
C GLY A 42 8.67 -15.71 2.08
N LYS A 43 8.17 -16.54 3.00
CA LYS A 43 6.80 -16.45 3.50
C LYS A 43 6.73 -15.74 4.87
N TYR A 44 5.58 -15.11 5.14
CA TYR A 44 5.33 -14.49 6.44
C TYR A 44 5.17 -15.51 7.57
N GLY A 45 4.35 -16.53 7.32
CA GLY A 45 4.05 -17.58 8.27
C GLY A 45 2.58 -17.94 8.27
N ALA A 46 2.31 -19.15 7.85
CA ALA A 46 1.01 -19.80 7.84
C ALA A 46 1.17 -21.23 8.36
N ARG A 47 0.13 -21.72 9.03
CA ARG A 47 0.07 -23.10 9.50
C ARG A 47 -0.54 -23.96 8.41
N ASP A 48 0.19 -24.98 8.00
CA ASP A 48 -0.32 -25.97 7.06
C ASP A 48 -1.52 -26.73 7.66
N ALA A 49 -2.56 -26.96 6.86
CA ALA A 49 -3.81 -27.52 7.37
C ALA A 49 -3.71 -29.00 7.73
N GLU A 50 -2.89 -29.76 7.00
CA GLU A 50 -2.74 -31.21 7.13
C GLU A 50 -1.63 -31.55 8.12
N THR A 51 -0.43 -31.03 7.87
CA THR A 51 0.78 -31.32 8.66
C THR A 51 0.86 -30.50 9.95
N LYS A 52 0.07 -29.42 10.06
CA LYS A 52 0.08 -28.47 11.19
C LYS A 52 1.41 -27.75 11.40
N ILE A 53 2.32 -27.82 10.42
CA ILE A 53 3.64 -27.19 10.45
C ILE A 53 3.53 -25.70 10.10
N TRP A 54 4.28 -24.87 10.81
CA TRP A 54 4.40 -23.45 10.51
C TRP A 54 5.52 -23.20 9.50
N ASN A 55 5.24 -22.40 8.46
CA ASN A 55 6.25 -21.94 7.51
C ASN A 55 6.67 -20.49 7.78
N GLY A 56 7.51 -19.93 6.91
CA GLY A 56 7.86 -18.51 6.96
C GLY A 56 8.56 -18.08 8.24
N MET A 57 8.50 -16.77 8.50
CA MET A 57 9.12 -16.17 9.68
C MET A 57 8.53 -16.71 10.98
N VAL A 58 7.21 -16.98 11.03
CA VAL A 58 6.58 -17.61 12.20
C VAL A 58 7.18 -18.99 12.48
N GLY A 59 7.33 -19.83 11.46
CA GLY A 59 7.96 -21.14 11.60
C GLY A 59 9.42 -21.06 12.05
N GLU A 60 10.18 -20.08 11.56
CA GLU A 60 11.56 -19.88 12.01
C GLU A 60 11.66 -19.52 13.50
N LEU A 61 10.72 -18.74 14.04
CA LEU A 61 10.65 -18.48 15.49
C LEU A 61 10.21 -19.72 16.29
N VAL A 62 9.12 -20.37 15.87
CA VAL A 62 8.55 -21.55 16.57
C VAL A 62 9.56 -22.69 16.68
N TYR A 63 10.40 -22.88 15.66
CA TYR A 63 11.40 -23.95 15.62
C TYR A 63 12.82 -23.49 16.00
N GLY A 64 12.99 -22.31 16.58
CA GLY A 64 14.28 -21.83 17.09
C GLY A 64 15.36 -21.58 16.02
N LYS A 65 14.96 -21.29 14.78
CA LYS A 65 15.86 -20.91 13.68
C LYS A 65 16.18 -19.40 13.66
N ALA A 66 15.38 -18.60 14.35
CA ALA A 66 15.56 -17.17 14.54
C ALA A 66 15.10 -16.77 15.95
N ASP A 67 15.71 -15.72 16.52
CA ASP A 67 15.41 -15.26 17.87
C ASP A 67 14.35 -14.14 17.90
N ILE A 68 14.30 -13.32 16.85
CA ILE A 68 13.38 -12.18 16.72
C ILE A 68 13.01 -11.94 15.25
N ALA A 69 11.76 -11.57 14.99
CA ALA A 69 11.28 -11.18 13.66
C ALA A 69 10.91 -9.70 13.61
N ILE A 70 11.82 -8.85 13.10
CA ILE A 70 11.56 -7.44 12.81
C ILE A 70 11.18 -7.31 11.34
N ALA A 71 9.88 -7.40 11.05
CA ALA A 71 9.32 -7.45 9.71
C ALA A 71 7.89 -6.88 9.68
N PRO A 72 7.31 -6.60 8.50
CA PRO A 72 5.88 -6.24 8.38
C PRO A 72 4.99 -7.47 8.61
N LEU A 73 5.01 -8.03 9.82
CA LEU A 73 4.28 -9.23 10.20
C LEU A 73 2.98 -8.82 10.92
N THR A 74 1.84 -9.08 10.29
CA THR A 74 0.52 -8.81 10.88
C THR A 74 0.28 -9.68 12.11
N ILE A 75 -0.10 -9.03 13.22
CA ILE A 75 -0.56 -9.69 14.44
C ILE A 75 -1.92 -10.32 14.16
N THR A 76 -2.03 -11.63 14.35
CA THR A 76 -3.28 -12.39 14.20
C THR A 76 -3.41 -13.38 15.35
N LEU A 77 -4.65 -13.71 15.72
CA LEU A 77 -4.94 -14.62 16.83
C LEU A 77 -4.17 -15.95 16.71
N VAL A 78 -4.22 -16.58 15.53
CA VAL A 78 -3.56 -17.87 15.28
C VAL A 78 -2.03 -17.82 15.39
N ARG A 79 -1.42 -16.65 15.18
CA ARG A 79 0.04 -16.49 15.34
C ARG A 79 0.39 -16.21 16.80
N GLU A 80 -0.43 -15.43 17.49
CA GLU A 80 -0.27 -15.12 18.92
C GLU A 80 -0.36 -16.37 19.81
N GLU A 81 -1.02 -17.43 19.35
CA GLU A 81 -1.04 -18.74 20.03
C GLU A 81 0.32 -19.46 20.05
N VAL A 82 1.27 -19.10 19.18
CA VAL A 82 2.54 -19.82 19.02
C VAL A 82 3.79 -18.94 19.16
N ILE A 83 3.63 -17.62 19.08
CA ILE A 83 4.69 -16.63 19.29
C ILE A 83 4.13 -15.41 20.00
N ASP A 84 4.96 -14.75 20.80
CA ASP A 84 4.58 -13.49 21.45
C ASP A 84 4.82 -12.30 20.53
N PHE A 85 3.91 -11.32 20.58
CA PHE A 85 4.06 -10.04 19.89
C PHE A 85 4.28 -8.90 20.89
N SER A 86 5.05 -7.89 20.46
CA SER A 86 5.10 -6.60 21.15
C SER A 86 3.84 -5.78 20.87
N LYS A 87 3.78 -4.56 21.44
CA LYS A 87 2.75 -3.61 21.03
C LYS A 87 2.96 -3.18 19.56
N PRO A 88 1.88 -2.96 18.79
CA PRO A 88 2.01 -2.54 17.39
C PRO A 88 2.85 -1.26 17.27
N PHE A 89 3.81 -1.25 16.35
CA PHE A 89 4.64 -0.06 16.07
C PHE A 89 4.12 0.78 14.90
N MET A 90 3.15 0.25 14.13
CA MET A 90 2.53 0.92 12.99
C MET A 90 1.09 0.43 12.82
N SER A 91 0.14 1.36 12.67
CA SER A 91 -1.26 1.04 12.40
C SER A 91 -1.53 1.10 10.91
N LEU A 92 -2.18 0.06 10.38
CA LEU A 92 -2.59 -0.05 8.99
C LEU A 92 -3.96 -0.72 8.88
N GLY A 93 -4.60 -0.58 7.73
CA GLY A 93 -5.89 -1.20 7.43
C GLY A 93 -6.01 -1.58 5.96
N ILE A 94 -7.13 -2.21 5.61
CA ILE A 94 -7.42 -2.59 4.23
C ILE A 94 -7.70 -1.31 3.42
N SER A 95 -6.99 -1.12 2.31
CA SER A 95 -7.17 -0.01 1.39
C SER A 95 -7.36 -0.50 -0.04
N ILE A 96 -8.13 0.23 -0.84
CA ILE A 96 -8.34 -0.06 -2.26
C ILE A 96 -7.41 0.84 -3.08
N MET A 97 -6.56 0.23 -3.91
CA MET A 97 -5.72 0.94 -4.87
C MET A 97 -6.42 0.96 -6.23
N ILE A 98 -6.71 2.15 -6.74
CA ILE A 98 -7.28 2.34 -8.10
C ILE A 98 -6.28 3.05 -8.99
N LYS A 99 -6.34 2.77 -10.30
CA LYS A 99 -5.58 3.54 -11.29
C LYS A 99 -6.06 4.98 -11.24
N LYS A 100 -5.12 5.93 -11.13
CA LYS A 100 -5.43 7.37 -11.21
C LYS A 100 -6.23 7.66 -12.47
N PRO A 101 -7.44 8.25 -12.38
CA PRO A 101 -8.23 8.56 -13.56
C PRO A 101 -7.48 9.59 -14.40
N GLN A 102 -7.42 9.35 -15.71
CA GLN A 102 -6.99 10.37 -16.65
C GLN A 102 -8.14 11.38 -16.76
N LYS A 103 -7.84 12.67 -16.55
CA LYS A 103 -8.81 13.72 -16.88
C LYS A 103 -9.09 13.59 -18.38
N SER A 104 -10.36 13.45 -18.75
CA SER A 104 -10.76 13.58 -20.15
C SER A 104 -10.26 14.93 -20.64
N LYS A 105 -9.59 14.94 -21.79
CA LYS A 105 -9.30 16.22 -22.45
C LYS A 105 -10.66 16.85 -22.77
N PRO A 106 -10.82 18.18 -22.56
CA PRO A 106 -12.05 18.85 -22.93
C PRO A 106 -12.36 18.52 -24.40
N GLY A 107 -13.60 18.10 -24.67
CA GLY A 107 -14.04 17.83 -26.04
C GLY A 107 -13.99 19.11 -26.89
N VAL A 108 -14.09 18.96 -28.21
CA VAL A 108 -14.16 20.11 -29.14
C VAL A 108 -15.31 21.08 -28.81
N PHE A 109 -16.36 20.61 -28.14
CA PHE A 109 -17.50 21.38 -27.68
C PHE A 109 -17.45 21.80 -26.21
N SER A 110 -16.30 21.64 -25.54
CA SER A 110 -16.16 22.02 -24.12
C SER A 110 -16.35 23.51 -23.83
N PHE A 111 -16.32 24.35 -24.86
CA PHE A 111 -16.69 25.77 -24.75
C PHE A 111 -18.21 25.97 -24.53
N LEU A 112 -19.04 24.95 -24.79
CA LEU A 112 -20.48 24.95 -24.48
C LEU A 112 -20.76 24.54 -23.03
N ASP A 113 -19.86 23.79 -22.40
CA ASP A 113 -19.98 23.29 -21.01
C ASP A 113 -20.24 24.38 -19.93
N PRO A 114 -19.80 25.65 -20.08
CA PRO A 114 -20.10 26.69 -19.10
C PRO A 114 -21.59 27.04 -18.97
N LEU A 115 -22.40 26.73 -19.99
CA LEU A 115 -23.84 26.93 -19.96
C LEU A 115 -24.55 25.58 -20.02
N ALA A 116 -25.54 25.40 -19.15
CA ALA A 116 -26.35 24.19 -19.12
C ALA A 116 -27.10 24.01 -20.46
N TYR A 117 -27.37 22.77 -20.85
CA TYR A 117 -28.04 22.43 -22.11
C TYR A 117 -29.42 23.10 -22.23
N GLU A 118 -30.11 23.25 -21.10
CA GLU A 118 -31.40 23.93 -20.99
C GLU A 118 -31.33 25.39 -21.43
N ILE A 119 -30.24 26.09 -21.06
CA ILE A 119 -30.03 27.50 -21.43
C ILE A 119 -29.83 27.61 -22.94
N TRP A 120 -29.06 26.70 -23.54
CA TRP A 120 -28.90 26.65 -24.99
C TRP A 120 -30.24 26.47 -25.73
N MET A 121 -31.10 25.57 -25.23
CA MET A 121 -32.44 25.38 -25.78
C MET A 121 -33.31 26.63 -25.64
N CYS A 122 -33.27 27.30 -24.48
CA CYS A 122 -33.97 28.56 -24.27
C CYS A 122 -33.49 29.66 -25.23
N ILE A 123 -32.18 29.77 -25.49
CA ILE A 123 -31.63 30.73 -26.46
C ILE A 123 -32.18 30.46 -27.86
N VAL A 124 -32.23 29.19 -28.30
CA VAL A 124 -32.76 28.82 -29.62
C VAL A 124 -34.26 29.13 -29.72
N PHE A 125 -35.06 28.79 -28.70
CA PHE A 125 -36.49 29.09 -28.71
C PHE A 125 -36.77 30.61 -28.66
N ALA A 126 -36.03 31.35 -27.85
CA ALA A 126 -36.13 32.80 -27.78
C ALA A 126 -35.76 33.45 -29.12
N TYR A 127 -34.70 32.97 -29.78
CA TYR A 127 -34.27 33.46 -31.09
C TYR A 127 -35.37 33.28 -32.16
N ILE A 128 -35.97 32.09 -32.23
CA ILE A 128 -37.09 31.81 -33.15
C ILE A 128 -38.30 32.68 -32.80
N GLY A 129 -38.64 32.78 -31.51
CA GLY A 129 -39.78 33.58 -31.03
C GLY A 129 -39.65 35.06 -31.39
N VAL A 130 -38.50 35.67 -31.13
CA VAL A 130 -38.22 37.07 -31.50
C VAL A 130 -38.27 37.26 -33.01
N SER A 131 -37.71 36.33 -33.79
CA SER A 131 -37.73 36.41 -35.26
C SER A 131 -39.15 36.38 -35.84
N VAL A 132 -40.04 35.56 -35.28
CA VAL A 132 -41.45 35.50 -35.69
C VAL A 132 -42.18 36.79 -35.33
N VAL A 133 -41.97 37.32 -34.12
CA VAL A 133 -42.59 38.58 -33.69
C VAL A 133 -42.17 39.73 -34.60
N LEU A 134 -40.88 39.84 -34.95
CA LEU A 134 -40.39 40.88 -35.86
C LEU A 134 -40.90 40.73 -37.29
N PHE A 135 -41.20 39.52 -37.76
CA PHE A 135 -41.74 39.30 -39.11
C PHE A 135 -43.22 39.69 -39.23
N LEU A 136 -43.98 39.58 -38.14
CA LEU A 136 -45.43 39.87 -38.13
C LEU A 136 -45.75 41.34 -37.86
N VAL A 137 -44.79 42.11 -37.37
CA VAL A 137 -44.87 43.57 -37.16
C VAL A 137 -44.41 44.27 -38.44
#